data_AF-A0A8T4YQR4-F1
#
_entry.id   AF-A0A8T4YQR4-F1
#
_cell.length_a   1.000
_cell.length_b   1.000
_cell.length_c   1.000
_cell.angle_alpha   90.00
_cell.angle_beta   90.00
_cell.angle_gamma   90.00
#
_symmetry.space_group_name_H-M   'P 1'
#
loop_
_entity.id
_entity.type
_entity.pdbx_description
1 polymer ?
#
loop_
_entity_poly.entity_id
_entity_poly.type
_entity_poly.pdbx_seq_one_letter_code
_entity_poly.pdbx_strand_id
1 'polypeptide(L)'
;MAKYRTIGLGAKLVRETLPLAGTPYVEMPAVMAKYNPFAEKAGMQKITEQPPPKQALAIAETLKQLGFNIHLLGSEKYVLAKLKSLSEKEIATIREAFTKHCHVRFMKYFSSHIPFGRKEAYRKDIRKASLERLTHLIKACGFLIQTKVYLFWQI
;
A
#
# COMPACT_ATOMS: atom_id res chain seq x y z
N MET A 1 -34.82 3.90 14.19
CA MET A 1 -33.70 4.44 13.36
C MET A 1 -32.54 3.46 13.38
N ALA A 2 -31.96 3.14 12.22
CA ALA A 2 -30.97 2.07 12.09
C ALA A 2 -29.59 2.43 12.66
N LYS A 3 -29.43 2.33 13.98
CA LYS A 3 -28.25 2.74 14.76
C LYS A 3 -26.95 1.97 14.42
N TYR A 4 -27.05 0.82 13.73
CA TYR A 4 -25.93 -0.10 13.48
C TYR A 4 -25.69 -0.45 12.01
N ARG A 5 -26.24 0.32 11.06
CA ARG A 5 -25.93 0.08 9.63
C ARG A 5 -24.57 0.69 9.26
N THR A 6 -23.89 0.07 8.29
CA THR A 6 -22.60 0.50 7.70
C THR A 6 -21.50 0.71 8.75
N ILE A 7 -20.96 1.92 8.85
CA ILE A 7 -19.86 2.32 9.74
C ILE A 7 -20.29 2.27 11.22
N GLY A 8 -21.60 2.33 11.50
CA GLY A 8 -22.15 2.38 12.86
C GLY A 8 -21.85 1.13 13.70
N LEU A 9 -21.91 -0.07 13.09
CA LEU A 9 -21.53 -1.30 13.79
C LEU A 9 -20.04 -1.31 14.15
N GLY A 10 -19.17 -0.95 13.21
CA GLY A 10 -17.73 -0.89 13.45
C GLY A 10 -17.36 0.12 14.54
N ALA A 11 -17.97 1.30 14.53
CA ALA A 11 -17.73 2.31 15.56
C ALA A 11 -18.20 1.84 16.95
N LYS A 12 -19.35 1.16 17.02
CA LYS A 12 -19.85 0.58 18.27
C LYS A 12 -18.88 -0.46 18.83
N LEU A 13 -18.50 -1.44 17.99
CA LEU A 13 -17.61 -2.52 18.40
C LEU A 13 -16.28 -1.96 18.93
N VAL A 14 -15.63 -1.06 18.19
CA VAL A 14 -14.38 -0.44 18.62
C VAL A 14 -14.55 0.30 19.96
N ARG A 15 -15.62 1.09 20.11
CA ARG A 15 -15.86 1.84 21.36
C ARG A 15 -16.08 0.92 22.56
N GLU A 16 -16.81 -0.17 22.38
CA GLU A 16 -17.16 -1.09 23.46
C GLU A 16 -16.01 -2.06 23.81
N THR A 17 -15.15 -2.40 22.84
CA THR A 17 -14.09 -3.39 23.05
C THR A 17 -12.71 -2.80 23.31
N LEU A 18 -12.39 -1.59 22.84
CA LEU A 18 -11.07 -0.96 23.12
C LEU A 18 -10.76 -0.81 24.62
N PRO A 19 -11.71 -0.38 25.49
CA PRO A 19 -11.46 -0.34 26.93
C PRO A 19 -11.17 -1.71 27.57
N LEU A 20 -11.55 -2.80 26.89
CA LEU A 20 -11.35 -4.17 27.35
C LEU A 20 -10.02 -4.77 26.86
N ALA A 21 -9.20 -4.02 26.12
CA ALA A 21 -7.96 -4.51 25.50
C ALA A 21 -6.83 -4.79 26.51
N GLY A 22 -6.99 -4.43 27.80
CA GLY A 22 -6.00 -4.68 28.84
C GLY A 22 -4.72 -3.85 28.72
N THR A 23 -4.72 -2.81 27.90
CA THR A 23 -3.59 -1.88 27.69
C THR A 23 -4.08 -0.44 27.72
N PRO A 24 -3.33 0.49 28.33
CA PRO A 24 -3.71 1.91 28.37
C PRO A 24 -3.68 2.57 26.98
N TYR A 25 -2.95 2.00 26.02
CA TYR A 25 -2.71 2.61 24.71
C TYR A 25 -2.94 1.62 23.57
N VAL A 26 -3.64 2.08 22.52
CA VAL A 26 -3.83 1.33 21.27
C VAL A 26 -3.54 2.22 20.07
N GLU A 27 -2.70 1.71 19.16
CA GLU A 27 -2.33 2.38 17.91
C GLU A 27 -2.97 1.66 16.72
N MET A 28 -3.54 2.42 15.78
CA MET A 28 -4.18 1.86 14.60
C MET A 28 -3.79 2.62 13.33
N PRO A 29 -2.83 2.10 12.54
CA PRO A 29 -2.57 2.61 11.19
C PRO A 29 -3.69 2.14 10.23
N ALA A 30 -4.38 3.10 9.61
CA ALA A 30 -5.53 2.85 8.74
C ALA A 30 -5.32 3.46 7.35
N VAL A 31 -5.54 2.65 6.32
CA VAL A 31 -5.40 3.03 4.90
C VAL A 31 -6.69 3.67 4.36
N MET A 32 -7.84 3.35 4.95
CA MET A 32 -9.16 3.74 4.47
C MET A 32 -9.88 4.72 5.41
N ALA A 33 -9.17 5.32 6.37
CA ALA A 33 -9.79 6.15 7.40
C ALA A 33 -10.58 7.34 6.82
N LYS A 34 -10.12 7.91 5.70
CA LYS A 34 -10.85 8.97 4.98
C LYS A 34 -12.27 8.53 4.53
N TYR A 35 -12.43 7.27 4.13
CA TYR A 35 -13.69 6.75 3.58
C TYR A 35 -14.56 6.09 4.65
N ASN A 36 -13.93 5.37 5.57
CA ASN A 36 -14.59 4.62 6.64
C ASN A 36 -14.04 5.05 8.02
N PRO A 37 -14.39 6.24 8.54
CA PRO A 37 -13.87 6.78 9.80
C PRO A 37 -14.53 6.14 11.03
N PHE A 38 -14.66 4.81 11.09
CA PHE A 38 -15.33 4.15 12.22
C PHE A 38 -14.55 4.27 13.53
N ALA A 39 -13.22 4.31 13.47
CA ALA A 39 -12.37 4.45 14.64
C ALA A 39 -12.42 5.86 15.25
N GLU A 40 -12.37 6.91 14.42
CA GLU A 40 -12.59 8.29 14.88
C GLU A 40 -13.99 8.42 15.50
N LYS A 41 -15.02 7.85 14.85
CA LYS A 41 -16.38 7.80 15.42
C LYS A 41 -16.46 7.00 16.72
N ALA A 42 -15.62 5.99 16.91
CA ALA A 42 -15.55 5.23 18.15
C ALA A 42 -14.93 6.05 19.30
N GLY A 43 -14.11 7.05 18.96
CA GLY A 43 -13.43 7.96 19.90
C GLY A 43 -11.91 7.95 19.80
N MET A 44 -11.33 7.20 18.84
CA MET A 44 -9.89 7.27 18.59
C MET A 44 -9.51 8.65 18.03
N GLN A 45 -8.36 9.17 18.47
CA GLN A 45 -7.81 10.43 18.00
C GLN A 45 -6.94 10.23 16.77
N LYS A 46 -7.19 11.02 15.72
CA LYS A 46 -6.32 11.06 14.55
C LYS A 46 -5.10 11.92 14.84
N ILE A 47 -3.92 11.31 14.82
CA ILE A 47 -2.66 12.02 15.14
C ILE A 47 -2.02 12.59 13.87
N THR A 48 -1.90 11.78 12.82
CA THR A 48 -1.22 12.22 11.60
C THR A 48 -1.70 11.47 10.37
N GLU A 49 -1.51 12.10 9.21
CA GLU A 49 -1.63 11.47 7.91
C GLU A 49 -0.25 11.36 7.27
N GLN A 50 0.14 10.14 6.91
CA GLN A 50 1.33 9.89 6.14
C GLN A 50 0.97 9.83 4.65
N PRO A 51 1.41 10.81 3.84
CA PRO A 51 1.21 10.76 2.41
C PRO A 51 2.04 9.63 1.79
N PRO A 52 1.66 9.17 0.59
CA PRO A 52 2.44 8.21 -0.16
C PRO A 52 3.89 8.64 -0.41
N PRO A 53 4.86 7.70 -0.44
CA PRO A 53 6.23 8.01 -0.85
C PRO A 53 6.28 8.55 -2.28
N LYS A 54 7.06 9.62 -2.51
CA LYS A 54 7.25 10.24 -3.83
C LYS A 54 7.71 9.23 -4.89
N GLN A 55 8.52 8.25 -4.50
CA GLN A 55 8.99 7.17 -5.38
C GLN A 55 7.85 6.30 -5.89
N ALA A 56 6.91 5.93 -5.01
CA ALA A 56 5.75 5.11 -5.38
C ALA A 56 4.79 5.91 -6.28
N LEU A 57 4.60 7.21 -6.02
CA LEU A 57 3.81 8.10 -6.87
C LEU A 57 4.40 8.22 -8.29
N ALA A 58 5.72 8.37 -8.40
CA ALA A 58 6.40 8.45 -9.70
C ALA A 58 6.22 7.15 -10.51
N ILE A 59 6.36 5.99 -9.87
CA ILE A 59 6.11 4.68 -10.52
C ILE A 59 4.65 4.56 -10.94
N ALA A 60 3.72 4.95 -10.07
CA ALA A 60 2.29 4.90 -10.37
C ALA A 60 1.93 5.78 -11.58
N GLU A 61 2.56 6.95 -11.73
CA GLU A 61 2.36 7.79 -12.91
C GLU A 61 2.86 7.11 -14.19
N THR A 62 4.03 6.46 -14.16
CA THR A 62 4.50 5.66 -15.29
C THR A 62 3.53 4.52 -15.63
N LEU A 63 3.02 3.80 -14.62
CA LEU A 63 2.03 2.74 -14.83
C LEU A 63 0.73 3.30 -15.42
N LYS A 64 0.28 4.47 -14.98
CA LYS A 64 -0.91 5.15 -15.52
C LYS A 64 -0.74 5.48 -17.00
N GLN A 65 0.43 6.00 -17.39
CA GLN A 65 0.76 6.30 -18.79
C GLN A 65 0.75 5.04 -19.68
N LEU A 66 1.12 3.89 -19.13
CA LEU A 66 1.03 2.57 -19.79
C LEU A 66 -0.38 1.95 -19.72
N GLY A 67 -1.38 2.72 -19.28
CA GLY A 67 -2.78 2.33 -19.26
C GLY A 67 -3.17 1.38 -18.11
N PHE A 68 -2.41 1.35 -17.01
CA PHE A 68 -2.86 0.70 -15.78
C PHE A 68 -3.91 1.55 -15.07
N ASN A 69 -4.93 0.89 -14.54
CA ASN A 69 -5.86 1.46 -13.58
C ASN A 69 -5.23 1.39 -12.18
N ILE A 70 -4.92 2.56 -11.63
CA ILE A 70 -4.24 2.71 -10.34
C ILE A 70 -5.05 2.11 -9.17
N HIS A 71 -6.38 2.10 -9.26
CA HIS A 71 -7.25 1.50 -8.25
C HIS A 71 -7.22 -0.03 -8.26
N LEU A 72 -6.77 -0.65 -9.36
CA LEU A 72 -6.72 -2.10 -9.53
C LEU A 72 -5.32 -2.69 -9.36
N LEU A 73 -4.32 -1.89 -8.96
CA LEU A 73 -2.97 -2.40 -8.74
C LEU A 73 -2.89 -3.47 -7.63
N GLY A 74 -3.87 -3.49 -6.72
CA GLY A 74 -3.97 -4.53 -5.69
C GLY A 74 -4.36 -5.93 -6.23
N SER A 75 -4.89 -6.01 -7.46
CA SER A 75 -5.36 -7.25 -8.08
C SER A 75 -4.25 -7.88 -8.93
N GLU A 76 -3.69 -9.00 -8.44
CA GLU A 76 -2.62 -9.71 -9.17
C GLU A 76 -3.09 -10.21 -10.53
N LYS A 77 -4.34 -10.69 -10.61
CA LYS A 77 -4.94 -11.14 -11.87
C LYS A 77 -4.98 -10.01 -12.90
N TYR A 78 -5.44 -8.82 -12.49
CA TYR A 78 -5.50 -7.65 -13.37
C TYR A 78 -4.10 -7.23 -13.83
N VAL A 79 -3.17 -7.08 -12.88
CA VAL A 79 -1.81 -6.61 -13.16
C VAL A 79 -1.07 -7.60 -14.07
N LEU A 80 -1.15 -8.90 -13.81
CA LEU A 80 -0.50 -9.91 -14.64
C LEU A 80 -1.08 -9.95 -16.05
N ALA A 81 -2.42 -9.88 -16.18
CA ALA A 81 -3.07 -9.82 -17.48
C ALA A 81 -2.63 -8.58 -18.27
N LYS A 82 -2.55 -7.42 -17.61
CA LYS A 82 -2.07 -6.18 -18.24
C LYS A 82 -0.60 -6.27 -18.63
N LEU A 83 0.27 -6.83 -17.77
CA LEU A 83 1.68 -7.03 -18.10
C LEU A 83 1.87 -7.95 -19.32
N LYS A 84 1.07 -9.01 -19.45
CA LYS A 84 1.11 -9.91 -20.61
C LYS A 84 0.66 -9.26 -21.92
N SER A 85 -0.12 -8.18 -21.85
CA SER A 85 -0.56 -7.45 -23.06
C SER A 85 0.41 -6.35 -23.50
N LEU A 86 1.47 -6.07 -22.72
CA LEU A 86 2.44 -5.02 -23.03
C LEU A 86 3.57 -5.55 -23.92
N SER A 87 4.13 -4.64 -24.71
CA SER A 87 5.36 -4.88 -25.46
C SER A 87 6.59 -4.95 -24.55
N GLU A 88 7.66 -5.57 -25.03
CA GLU A 88 8.96 -5.62 -24.32
C GLU A 88 9.50 -4.21 -23.98
N LYS A 89 9.26 -3.22 -24.85
CA LYS A 89 9.68 -1.82 -24.60
C LYS A 89 8.93 -1.21 -23.41
N GLU A 90 7.63 -1.46 -23.30
CA GLU A 90 6.82 -0.98 -22.18
C GLU A 90 7.20 -1.71 -20.88
N ILE A 91 7.45 -3.01 -20.93
CA ILE A 91 7.96 -3.78 -19.78
C ILE A 91 9.33 -3.25 -19.32
N ALA A 92 10.22 -2.93 -20.26
CA ALA A 92 11.51 -2.30 -19.96
C ALA A 92 11.33 -0.93 -19.27
N THR A 93 10.36 -0.13 -19.71
CA THR A 93 10.01 1.15 -19.09
C THR A 93 9.55 0.97 -17.64
N ILE A 94 8.74 -0.06 -17.36
CA ILE A 94 8.33 -0.41 -15.99
C ILE A 94 9.55 -0.78 -15.14
N ARG A 95 10.42 -1.66 -15.64
CA ARG A 95 11.66 -2.06 -14.95
C ARG A 95 12.55 -0.85 -14.64
N GLU A 96 12.66 0.08 -15.57
CA GLU A 96 13.43 1.32 -15.40
C GLU A 96 12.81 2.23 -14.34
N ALA A 97 11.48 2.40 -14.32
CA ALA A 97 10.80 3.18 -13.30
C ALA A 97 11.09 2.66 -11.88
N PHE A 98 11.00 1.34 -11.66
CA PHE A 98 11.36 0.73 -10.37
C PHE A 98 12.85 0.83 -10.03
N THR A 99 13.73 0.83 -11.05
CA THR A 99 15.19 1.00 -10.88
C THR A 99 15.55 2.43 -10.47
N LYS A 100 14.89 3.43 -11.07
CA LYS A 100 15.09 4.86 -10.83
C LYS A 100 14.49 5.29 -9.51
N HIS A 101 13.26 4.88 -9.23
CA HIS A 101 12.50 5.23 -8.04
C HIS A 101 12.57 4.12 -6.97
N CYS A 102 13.80 3.78 -6.58
CA CYS A 102 14.04 2.74 -5.60
C CYS A 102 13.50 3.12 -4.21
N HIS A 103 12.77 2.20 -3.57
CA HIS A 103 12.20 2.36 -2.24
C HIS A 103 12.47 1.11 -1.39
N VAL A 104 12.71 1.27 -0.09
CA VAL A 104 13.08 0.18 0.84
C VAL A 104 12.09 -0.98 0.79
N ARG A 105 10.79 -0.68 0.70
CA ARG A 105 9.76 -1.71 0.62
C ARG A 105 9.82 -2.54 -0.66
N PHE A 106 10.27 -1.98 -1.79
CA PHE A 106 10.48 -2.77 -3.01
C PHE A 106 11.75 -3.61 -2.94
N MET A 107 12.82 -3.10 -2.31
CA MET A 107 14.05 -3.87 -2.11
C MET A 107 13.81 -5.13 -1.26
N LYS A 108 12.96 -5.03 -0.23
CA LYS A 108 12.59 -6.16 0.62
C LYS A 108 11.93 -7.33 -0.14
N TYR A 109 11.31 -7.11 -1.29
CA TYR A 109 10.77 -8.19 -2.14
C TYR A 109 11.85 -9.04 -2.80
N PHE A 110 13.08 -8.53 -2.94
CA PHE A 110 14.21 -9.26 -3.52
C PHE A 110 15.19 -9.76 -2.46
N SER A 111 15.26 -9.08 -1.31
CA SER A 111 16.22 -9.39 -0.24
C SER A 111 15.53 -9.36 1.11
N SER A 112 14.65 -10.34 1.36
CA SER A 112 13.89 -10.41 2.63
C SER A 112 14.79 -10.58 3.86
N HIS A 113 16.01 -11.13 3.68
CA HIS A 113 16.95 -11.43 4.77
C HIS A 113 18.00 -10.33 5.00
N ILE A 114 18.02 -9.27 4.18
CA ILE A 114 19.02 -8.19 4.28
C ILE A 114 18.29 -6.89 4.66
N PRO A 115 18.54 -6.31 5.85
CA PRO A 115 17.72 -5.20 6.36
C PRO A 115 17.72 -3.95 5.49
N PHE A 116 18.68 -3.81 4.56
CA PHE A 116 18.81 -2.66 3.64
C PHE A 116 19.40 -3.08 2.28
N GLY A 117 18.91 -4.18 1.69
CA GLY A 117 19.42 -4.81 0.47
C GLY A 117 20.17 -3.90 -0.52
N ARG A 118 21.30 -4.36 -1.07
CA ARG A 118 22.20 -3.54 -1.88
C ARG A 118 21.48 -3.01 -3.14
N LYS A 119 21.47 -1.68 -3.32
CA LYS A 119 20.82 -1.02 -4.48
C LYS A 119 21.26 -1.62 -5.82
N GLU A 120 22.53 -1.95 -5.98
CA GLU A 120 23.05 -2.54 -7.21
C GLU A 120 22.50 -3.94 -7.49
N ALA A 121 22.39 -4.78 -6.46
CA ALA A 121 21.80 -6.11 -6.57
C ALA A 121 20.31 -5.99 -6.97
N TYR A 122 19.57 -5.12 -6.28
CA TYR A 122 18.18 -4.82 -6.61
C TYR A 122 18.00 -4.38 -8.08
N ARG A 123 18.87 -3.50 -8.59
CA ARG A 123 18.82 -3.06 -10.01
C ARG A 123 19.04 -4.21 -10.98
N LYS A 124 19.98 -5.13 -10.68
CA LYS A 124 20.22 -6.32 -11.50
C LYS A 124 19.01 -7.26 -11.48
N ASP A 125 18.41 -7.44 -10.31
CA ASP A 125 17.28 -8.35 -10.12
C ASP A 125 16.00 -7.84 -10.80
N ILE A 126 15.69 -6.53 -10.74
CA ILE A 126 14.54 -5.96 -11.46
C ILE A 126 14.68 -6.14 -12.96
N ARG A 127 15.89 -5.89 -13.51
CA ARG A 127 16.12 -6.02 -14.95
C ARG A 127 15.84 -7.43 -15.46
N LYS A 128 16.05 -8.44 -14.62
CA LYS A 128 15.80 -9.87 -14.92
C LYS A 128 14.49 -10.39 -14.33
N ALA A 129 13.67 -9.55 -13.71
CA ALA A 129 12.47 -9.98 -13.02
C ALA A 129 11.44 -10.54 -14.01
N SER A 130 10.85 -11.69 -13.65
CA SER A 130 9.71 -12.27 -14.38
C SER A 130 8.47 -11.39 -14.24
N LEU A 131 7.46 -11.63 -15.09
CA LEU A 131 6.20 -10.88 -15.04
C LEU A 131 5.47 -11.09 -13.71
N GLU A 132 5.59 -12.26 -13.10
CA GLU A 132 5.03 -12.58 -11.78
C GLU A 132 5.71 -11.73 -10.70
N ARG A 133 7.04 -11.60 -10.72
CA ARG A 133 7.76 -10.73 -9.77
C ARG A 133 7.39 -9.27 -9.97
N LEU A 134 7.29 -8.80 -11.21
CA LEU A 134 6.80 -7.44 -11.52
C LEU A 134 5.37 -7.23 -11.02
N THR A 135 4.51 -8.25 -11.13
CA THR A 135 3.13 -8.22 -10.61
C THR A 135 3.11 -7.94 -9.11
N HIS A 136 3.93 -8.67 -8.34
CA HIS A 136 4.00 -8.47 -6.89
C HIS A 136 4.57 -7.08 -6.52
N LEU A 137 5.54 -6.55 -7.28
CA LEU A 137 6.06 -5.21 -7.07
C LEU A 137 5.02 -4.12 -7.35
N ILE A 138 4.26 -4.26 -8.44
CA ILE A 138 3.19 -3.33 -8.78
C ILE A 138 2.09 -3.37 -7.72
N LYS A 139 1.75 -4.56 -7.20
CA LYS A 139 0.83 -4.69 -6.06
C LYS A 139 1.36 -3.99 -4.81
N ALA A 140 2.63 -4.16 -4.49
CA ALA A 140 3.27 -3.44 -3.39
C ALA A 140 3.24 -1.91 -3.61
N CYS A 141 3.40 -1.46 -4.86
CA CYS A 141 3.26 -0.06 -5.23
C CYS A 141 1.82 0.43 -4.97
N GLY A 142 0.81 -0.36 -5.35
CA GLY A 142 -0.60 -0.10 -5.06
C GLY A 142 -0.89 0.11 -3.56
N PHE A 143 -0.23 -0.64 -2.68
CA PHE A 143 -0.35 -0.44 -1.23
C PHE A 143 0.41 0.81 -0.73
N LEU A 144 1.55 1.14 -1.35
CA LEU A 144 2.37 2.29 -0.98
C LEU A 144 1.72 3.62 -1.36
N ILE A 145 0.99 3.67 -2.47
CA ILE A 145 0.31 4.87 -2.95
C ILE A 145 -0.92 5.26 -2.12
N GLN A 146 -1.30 4.44 -1.14
CA GLN A 146 -2.41 4.77 -0.26
C GLN A 146 -1.92 5.62 0.92
N THR A 147 -2.62 6.72 1.17
CA THR A 147 -2.45 7.55 2.36
C THR A 147 -2.77 6.73 3.60
N LYS A 148 -1.91 6.84 4.62
CA LYS A 148 -2.07 6.12 5.88
C LYS A 148 -2.39 7.11 6.97
N VAL A 149 -3.47 6.88 7.69
CA VAL A 149 -3.88 7.67 8.85
C VAL A 149 -3.50 6.91 10.09
N TYR A 150 -2.82 7.57 11.02
CA TYR A 150 -2.47 6.99 12.30
C TYR A 150 -3.46 7.47 13.36
N LEU A 151 -4.11 6.51 14.00
CA LEU A 151 -5.11 6.73 15.03
C LEU A 151 -4.61 6.19 16.36
N PHE A 152 -4.93 6.90 17.43
CA PHE A 152 -4.49 6.60 18.78
C PHE A 152 -5.68 6.55 19.73
N TRP A 153 -5.65 5.61 20.66
CA TRP A 153 -6.62 5.51 21.75
C TRP A 153 -5.88 5.47 23.07
N GLN A 154 -6.39 6.24 24.02
CA GLN A 154 -5.99 6.23 25.41
C GLN A 154 -7.24 5.97 26.27
N ILE A 155 -7.15 5.00 27.18
CA ILE A 155 -8.21 4.69 28.15
C ILE A 155 -8.36 5.84 29.16
#